data_AF-A0A250JB70-F1
#
_entry.id   AF-A0A250JB70-F1
#
_cell.length_a   1.000
_cell.length_b   1.000
_cell.length_c   1.000
_cell.angle_alpha   90.00
_cell.angle_beta   90.00
_cell.angle_gamma   90.00
#
_symmetry.space_group_name_H-M   'P 1'
#
loop_
_entity.id
_entity.type
_entity.pdbx_description
1 polymer ?
#
loop_
_entity_poly.entity_id
_entity_poly.type
_entity_poly.pdbx_seq_one_letter_code
_entity_poly.pdbx_strand_id
1 'polypeptide(L)'
;MQLRKMTLMIAALGLALTACPGGGREDLSCTADTDCSAEGNEICHPTAKVCVQTCTDTNDCPDSSKTCEAISSSNTQKICKCSTDALCQTDERVTDASTLSCDKTYRVCKSTGTTTPPGATCTGSGQSSCAYGQFCSGGTCTAAPEAAATCENFSKNRPNWSAASSNGPVIYSVAGTSYQVGSAYCQASAPDAFIVRVRAYRTDADWPSTRAGLSGFFYVTTGGQPFDVVNDALLVPNTGYNRTASNLKDAEFNIYLCRPSNSQTIQVGFYFTGGNPVCENISR
;
A
#
# COMPACT_ATOMS: atom_id res chain seq x y z
N MET A 1 -22.96 3.99 70.57
CA MET A 1 -23.13 4.73 69.31
C MET A 1 -21.76 5.20 68.85
N GLN A 2 -21.16 4.52 67.87
CA GLN A 2 -19.89 4.93 67.26
C GLN A 2 -20.14 5.17 65.77
N LEU A 3 -20.17 6.44 65.39
CA LEU A 3 -20.26 6.89 64.00
C LEU A 3 -19.02 6.40 63.24
N ARG A 4 -19.23 5.55 62.24
CA ARG A 4 -18.21 5.20 61.24
C ARG A 4 -17.99 6.43 60.36
N LYS A 5 -16.77 6.97 60.40
CA LYS A 5 -16.30 8.05 59.54
C LYS A 5 -16.19 7.51 58.10
N MET A 6 -17.01 8.03 57.19
CA MET A 6 -16.81 7.90 55.75
C MET A 6 -15.63 8.80 55.35
N THR A 7 -14.51 8.20 54.95
CA THR A 7 -13.41 8.90 54.30
C THR A 7 -13.49 8.59 52.80
N LEU A 8 -14.00 9.56 52.05
CA LEU A 8 -14.04 9.60 50.60
C LEU A 8 -12.61 9.84 50.08
N MET A 9 -11.94 8.82 49.54
CA MET A 9 -10.69 9.01 48.80
C MET A 9 -11.03 9.32 47.35
N ILE A 10 -10.87 10.59 46.98
CA ILE A 10 -10.88 11.08 45.60
C ILE A 10 -9.55 10.64 44.96
N ALA A 11 -9.62 9.70 44.02
CA ALA A 11 -8.50 9.34 43.17
C ALA A 11 -8.27 10.46 42.14
N ALA A 12 -7.29 11.32 42.40
CA ALA A 12 -6.76 12.25 41.42
C ALA A 12 -5.82 11.47 40.47
N LEU A 13 -6.37 10.90 39.39
CA LEU A 13 -5.55 10.59 38.22
C LEU A 13 -5.32 11.91 37.47
N GLY A 14 -4.12 12.45 37.63
CA GLY A 14 -3.59 13.50 36.76
C GLY A 14 -3.37 12.94 35.36
N LEU A 15 -4.41 12.98 34.52
CA LEU A 15 -4.25 12.99 33.08
C LEU A 15 -3.86 14.40 32.68
N ALA A 16 -2.58 14.58 32.36
CA ALA A 16 -2.10 15.76 31.66
C ALA A 16 -2.76 15.78 30.27
N LEU A 17 -3.93 16.42 30.17
CA LEU A 17 -4.48 16.88 28.92
C LEU A 17 -3.62 18.05 28.45
N THR A 18 -2.61 17.76 27.64
CA THR A 18 -2.09 18.76 26.71
C THR A 18 -3.20 19.04 25.70
N ALA A 19 -4.08 19.98 26.05
CA ALA A 19 -4.93 20.67 25.12
C ALA A 19 -4.02 21.37 24.10
N CYS A 20 -3.95 20.83 22.89
CA CYS A 20 -3.39 21.54 21.75
C CYS A 20 -4.54 22.34 21.11
N PRO A 21 -4.47 23.68 21.10
CA PRO A 21 -5.50 24.51 20.48
C PRO A 21 -5.31 24.48 18.95
N GLY A 22 -6.25 23.90 18.22
CA GLY A 22 -6.39 24.09 16.77
C GLY A 22 -5.47 23.28 15.85
N GLY A 23 -5.14 22.03 16.18
CA GLY A 23 -4.37 21.14 15.30
C GLY A 23 -5.26 20.22 14.48
N GLY A 24 -5.28 20.37 13.15
CA GLY A 24 -5.82 19.34 12.26
C GLY A 24 -5.10 18.01 12.47
N ARG A 25 -5.79 16.89 12.24
CA ARG A 25 -5.18 15.54 12.32
C ARG A 25 -4.12 15.36 11.25
N GLU A 26 -3.15 14.47 11.48
CA GLU A 26 -2.10 14.20 10.48
C GLU A 26 -2.62 13.37 9.30
N ASP A 27 -3.63 12.54 9.51
CA ASP A 27 -4.32 11.82 8.45
C ASP A 27 -5.82 11.61 8.78
N LEU A 28 -6.59 11.13 7.79
CA LEU A 28 -8.01 10.79 7.94
C LEU A 28 -8.22 9.33 8.38
N SER A 29 -7.20 8.58 8.79
CA SER A 29 -7.33 7.14 9.05
C SER A 29 -8.02 6.85 10.39
N CYS A 30 -8.72 5.71 10.48
CA CYS A 30 -9.40 5.31 11.71
C CYS A 30 -9.62 3.81 11.82
N THR A 31 -9.81 3.34 13.05
CA THR A 31 -10.22 1.96 13.36
C THR A 31 -11.61 1.88 13.98
N ALA A 32 -11.99 2.92 14.73
CA ALA A 32 -13.29 3.08 15.37
C ALA A 32 -13.78 4.53 15.30
N ASP A 33 -15.07 4.75 15.52
CA ASP A 33 -15.69 6.09 15.47
C ASP A 33 -15.06 7.07 16.47
N THR A 34 -14.57 6.55 17.60
CA THR A 34 -13.88 7.32 18.65
C THR A 34 -12.58 7.96 18.17
N ASP A 35 -12.04 7.53 17.02
CA ASP A 35 -10.78 8.03 16.47
C ASP A 35 -10.98 9.30 15.64
N CYS A 36 -12.22 9.61 15.23
CA CYS A 36 -12.48 10.61 14.20
C CYS A 36 -12.84 11.99 14.74
N SER A 37 -13.62 12.07 15.80
CA SER A 37 -14.00 13.35 16.40
C SER A 37 -14.39 13.17 17.86
N ALA A 38 -13.91 14.06 18.72
CA ALA A 38 -14.41 14.19 20.10
C ALA A 38 -15.81 14.84 20.15
N GLU A 39 -16.22 15.52 19.07
CA GLU A 39 -17.47 16.28 18.97
C GLU A 39 -18.62 15.49 18.32
N GLY A 40 -18.38 14.25 17.89
CA GLY A 40 -19.42 13.28 17.54
C GLY A 40 -20.10 13.45 16.17
N ASN A 41 -19.59 14.33 15.31
CA ASN A 41 -20.10 14.55 13.95
C ASN A 41 -19.40 13.71 12.86
N GLU A 42 -18.37 12.95 13.24
CA GLU A 42 -17.65 12.06 12.34
C GLU A 42 -17.73 10.61 12.81
N ILE A 43 -17.69 9.70 11.83
CA ILE A 43 -17.63 8.26 12.05
C ILE A 43 -16.47 7.67 11.28
N CYS A 44 -16.04 6.48 11.69
CA CYS A 44 -15.10 5.71 10.93
C CYS A 44 -15.83 4.93 9.85
N HIS A 45 -15.56 5.23 8.58
CA HIS A 45 -16.20 4.54 7.47
C HIS A 45 -15.94 3.01 7.58
N PRO A 46 -16.98 2.15 7.59
CA PRO A 46 -16.85 0.75 7.98
C PRO A 46 -15.86 -0.04 7.12
N THR A 47 -15.83 0.25 5.81
CA THR A 47 -14.94 -0.41 4.85
C THR A 47 -13.70 0.42 4.49
N ALA A 48 -13.85 1.70 4.16
CA ALA A 48 -12.75 2.57 3.73
C ALA A 48 -11.75 2.92 4.84
N LYS A 49 -12.12 2.74 6.13
CA LYS A 49 -11.27 3.02 7.30
C LYS A 49 -10.72 4.45 7.32
N VAL A 50 -11.59 5.39 6.95
CA VAL A 50 -11.31 6.82 7.02
C VAL A 50 -12.43 7.55 7.74
N CYS A 51 -12.07 8.64 8.40
CA CYS A 51 -12.98 9.52 9.11
C CYS A 51 -13.81 10.35 8.15
N VAL A 52 -15.12 10.11 8.20
CA VAL A 52 -16.09 10.76 7.33
C VAL A 52 -17.08 11.53 8.17
N GLN A 53 -17.40 12.73 7.72
CA GLN A 53 -18.40 13.55 8.36
C GLN A 53 -19.79 13.00 8.03
N THR A 54 -20.61 12.88 9.07
CA THR A 54 -22.03 12.54 8.92
C THR A 54 -22.81 13.77 8.48
N CYS A 55 -23.91 13.57 7.76
CA CYS A 55 -24.72 14.66 7.25
C CYS A 55 -26.20 14.28 7.19
N THR A 56 -27.07 15.27 7.25
CA THR A 56 -28.51 15.12 6.98
C THR A 56 -28.83 15.67 5.59
N ASP A 57 -28.19 16.79 5.24
CA ASP A 57 -28.23 17.43 3.94
C ASP A 57 -26.85 17.89 3.44
N THR A 58 -26.82 18.45 2.22
CA THR A 58 -25.57 18.85 1.55
C THR A 58 -24.88 20.05 2.21
N ASN A 59 -25.59 20.90 2.95
CA ASN A 59 -25.00 22.07 3.60
C ASN A 59 -24.24 21.68 4.88
N ASP A 60 -24.55 20.52 5.46
CA ASP A 60 -23.78 19.95 6.57
C ASP A 60 -22.36 19.55 6.16
N CYS A 61 -22.11 19.48 4.84
CA CYS A 61 -20.86 18.96 4.32
C CYS A 61 -19.83 20.05 4.04
N PRO A 62 -18.54 19.79 4.38
CA PRO A 62 -17.47 20.73 4.11
C PRO A 62 -17.20 20.82 2.61
N ASP A 63 -16.47 21.86 2.23
CA ASP A 63 -16.09 22.11 0.83
C ASP A 63 -15.31 20.96 0.22
N SER A 64 -14.59 20.19 1.05
CA SER A 64 -13.87 18.99 0.61
C SER A 64 -14.76 17.81 0.21
N SER A 65 -16.04 17.82 0.56
CA SER A 65 -16.97 16.72 0.31
C SER A 65 -18.41 17.19 0.15
N LYS A 66 -18.71 17.94 -0.92
CA LYS A 66 -19.98 18.63 -1.19
C LYS A 66 -21.24 17.78 -1.36
N THR A 67 -21.23 16.47 -1.16
CA THR A 67 -22.39 15.61 -1.47
C THR A 67 -22.81 14.78 -0.27
N CYS A 68 -24.04 14.95 0.21
CA CYS A 68 -24.58 14.15 1.32
C CYS A 68 -25.33 12.91 0.83
N GLU A 69 -24.79 11.72 1.08
CA GLU A 69 -25.34 10.46 0.57
C GLU A 69 -25.16 9.29 1.54
N ALA A 70 -26.01 8.27 1.42
CA ALA A 70 -25.86 7.02 2.15
C ALA A 70 -24.51 6.34 1.87
N ILE A 71 -23.91 5.74 2.90
CA ILE A 71 -22.66 4.95 2.82
C ILE A 71 -22.77 3.89 1.71
N SER A 72 -23.88 3.16 1.67
CA SER A 72 -24.17 2.16 0.65
C SER A 72 -25.67 1.94 0.48
N SER A 73 -26.07 1.04 -0.42
CA SER A 73 -27.47 0.61 -0.54
C SER A 73 -27.98 -0.18 0.67
N SER A 74 -27.08 -0.75 1.48
CA SER A 74 -27.41 -1.54 2.67
C SER A 74 -27.22 -0.79 3.99
N ASN A 75 -26.47 0.33 3.97
CA ASN A 75 -26.29 1.22 5.10
C ASN A 75 -26.78 2.62 4.73
N THR A 76 -27.96 2.98 5.26
CA THR A 76 -28.66 4.23 4.97
C THR A 76 -28.09 5.44 5.72
N GLN A 77 -27.10 5.24 6.61
CA GLN A 77 -26.41 6.35 7.26
C GLN A 77 -25.75 7.23 6.21
N LYS A 78 -26.04 8.52 6.26
CA LYS A 78 -25.53 9.49 5.30
C LYS A 78 -24.21 10.09 5.75
N ILE A 79 -23.31 10.23 4.80
CA ILE A 79 -21.98 10.81 4.97
C ILE A 79 -21.70 11.80 3.85
N CYS A 80 -20.79 12.71 4.11
CA CYS A 80 -20.27 13.62 3.10
C CYS A 80 -19.30 12.89 2.18
N LYS A 81 -19.59 12.96 0.88
CA LYS A 81 -18.84 12.31 -0.19
C LYS A 81 -18.16 13.34 -1.08
N CYS A 82 -16.96 13.00 -1.51
CA CYS A 82 -16.22 13.75 -2.51
C CYS A 82 -16.64 13.33 -3.93
N SER A 83 -16.32 14.18 -4.91
CA SER A 83 -16.50 13.87 -6.34
C SER A 83 -15.22 14.02 -7.15
N THR A 84 -14.24 14.77 -6.64
CA THR A 84 -12.95 15.01 -7.29
C THR A 84 -11.83 15.07 -6.26
N ASP A 85 -10.61 14.77 -6.70
CA ASP A 85 -9.41 14.88 -5.88
C ASP A 85 -9.17 16.33 -5.42
N ALA A 86 -9.48 17.30 -6.29
CA ALA A 86 -9.34 18.72 -5.99
C ALA A 86 -10.18 19.18 -4.79
N LEU A 87 -11.36 18.58 -4.57
CA LEU A 87 -12.15 18.86 -3.36
C LEU A 87 -11.45 18.28 -2.12
N CYS A 88 -10.97 17.04 -2.18
CA CYS A 88 -10.26 16.45 -1.05
C CYS A 88 -8.99 17.22 -0.69
N GLN A 89 -8.34 17.88 -1.63
CA GLN A 89 -7.15 18.69 -1.40
C GLN A 89 -7.41 20.02 -0.69
N THR A 90 -8.68 20.36 -0.40
CA THR A 90 -9.06 21.52 0.41
C THR A 90 -9.55 21.12 1.81
N ASP A 91 -9.30 19.89 2.25
CA ASP A 91 -9.81 19.40 3.54
C ASP A 91 -9.05 20.00 4.73
N GLU A 92 -9.70 20.93 5.44
CA GLU A 92 -9.10 21.64 6.57
C GLU A 92 -8.99 20.79 7.84
N ARG A 93 -9.55 19.57 7.86
CA ARG A 93 -9.48 18.69 9.02
C ARG A 93 -8.09 18.10 9.17
N VAL A 94 -7.30 18.03 8.09
CA VAL A 94 -5.91 17.57 8.11
C VAL A 94 -4.92 18.71 7.99
N THR A 95 -3.73 18.55 8.58
CA THR A 95 -2.67 19.57 8.50
C THR A 95 -2.09 19.71 7.08
N ASP A 96 -2.12 18.64 6.27
CA ASP A 96 -1.73 18.67 4.85
C ASP A 96 -2.72 17.87 3.97
N ALA A 97 -3.64 18.61 3.33
CA ALA A 97 -4.64 18.03 2.44
C ALA A 97 -4.12 17.71 1.04
N SER A 98 -2.92 18.16 0.65
CA SER A 98 -2.40 18.01 -0.72
C SER A 98 -2.28 16.54 -1.16
N THR A 99 -2.20 15.64 -0.19
CA THR A 99 -2.08 14.19 -0.39
C THR A 99 -3.41 13.46 -0.41
N LEU A 100 -4.53 14.15 -0.19
CA LEU A 100 -5.85 13.54 -0.22
C LEU A 100 -6.35 13.40 -1.67
N SER A 101 -6.94 12.25 -1.96
CA SER A 101 -7.63 11.97 -3.22
C SER A 101 -9.03 11.44 -2.93
N CYS A 102 -9.94 11.59 -3.90
CA CYS A 102 -11.28 11.07 -3.78
C CYS A 102 -11.31 9.59 -4.18
N ASP A 103 -11.54 8.71 -3.21
CA ASP A 103 -11.64 7.28 -3.47
C ASP A 103 -12.79 6.98 -4.44
N LYS A 104 -12.51 6.28 -5.55
CA LYS A 104 -13.53 6.06 -6.60
C LYS A 104 -14.64 5.08 -6.19
N THR A 105 -14.37 4.22 -5.21
CA THR A 105 -15.31 3.19 -4.76
C THR A 105 -16.26 3.73 -3.71
N TYR A 106 -15.71 4.36 -2.67
CA TYR A 106 -16.45 4.83 -1.50
C TYR A 106 -16.79 6.32 -1.59
N ARG A 107 -16.16 7.07 -2.50
CA ARG A 107 -16.30 8.51 -2.69
C ARG A 107 -16.04 9.29 -1.41
N VAL A 108 -14.95 8.93 -0.74
CA VAL A 108 -14.48 9.59 0.49
C VAL A 108 -13.05 10.06 0.29
N CYS A 109 -12.68 11.15 0.96
CA CYS A 109 -11.30 11.64 0.91
C CYS A 109 -10.40 10.68 1.67
N LYS A 110 -9.35 10.21 1.00
CA LYS A 110 -8.38 9.29 1.56
C LYS A 110 -6.98 9.81 1.27
N SER A 111 -6.12 9.81 2.28
CA SER A 111 -4.71 10.12 2.09
C SER A 111 -4.09 9.08 1.16
N THR A 112 -3.29 9.53 0.22
CA THR A 112 -2.49 8.67 -0.65
C THR A 112 -1.20 8.19 0.00
N GLY A 113 -0.93 8.62 1.25
CA GLY A 113 0.27 8.30 2.02
C GLY A 113 1.46 9.19 1.66
N THR A 114 1.81 10.14 2.54
CA THR A 114 3.11 10.86 2.66
C THR A 114 3.57 11.80 1.52
N THR A 115 3.33 13.09 1.74
CA THR A 115 4.15 14.32 1.49
C THR A 115 4.88 14.63 0.17
N THR A 116 4.93 13.74 -0.82
CA THR A 116 5.58 14.08 -2.10
C THR A 116 4.59 13.88 -3.26
N PRO A 117 4.10 14.98 -3.89
CA PRO A 117 3.22 14.86 -5.05
C PRO A 117 3.92 14.06 -6.16
N PRO A 118 3.20 13.19 -6.90
CA PRO A 118 3.71 12.65 -8.15
C PRO A 118 4.23 13.78 -9.04
N GLY A 119 5.44 13.61 -9.60
CA GLY A 119 6.12 14.63 -10.40
C GLY A 119 7.10 15.53 -9.64
N ALA A 120 7.17 15.45 -8.31
CA ALA A 120 8.25 16.09 -7.55
C ALA A 120 9.62 15.52 -7.95
N THR A 121 10.67 16.35 -7.87
CA THR A 121 12.02 15.92 -8.22
C THR A 121 12.59 14.97 -7.17
N CYS A 122 13.34 13.99 -7.65
CA CYS A 122 14.03 13.00 -6.82
C CYS A 122 15.36 12.62 -7.46
N THR A 123 16.24 11.98 -6.69
CA THR A 123 17.52 11.44 -7.19
C THR A 123 17.71 10.01 -6.71
N GLY A 124 18.40 9.17 -7.48
CA GLY A 124 18.60 7.75 -7.14
C GLY A 124 17.49 6.82 -7.63
N SER A 125 17.27 5.70 -6.92
CA SER A 125 16.33 4.63 -7.26
C SER A 125 15.44 4.25 -6.07
N GLY A 126 14.45 3.40 -6.32
CA GLY A 126 13.49 2.96 -5.30
C GLY A 126 12.70 4.15 -4.75
N GLN A 127 12.34 4.11 -3.47
CA GLN A 127 11.58 5.20 -2.86
C GLN A 127 12.33 6.54 -2.90
N SER A 128 13.62 6.56 -2.55
CA SER A 128 14.40 7.80 -2.42
C SER A 128 13.67 8.83 -1.53
N SER A 129 13.48 10.07 -1.99
CA SER A 129 12.71 11.14 -1.35
C SER A 129 11.21 11.10 -1.67
N CYS A 130 10.73 10.06 -2.35
CA CYS A 130 9.33 9.91 -2.73
C CYS A 130 8.49 9.31 -1.61
N ALA A 131 7.18 9.55 -1.71
CA ALA A 131 6.18 8.97 -0.85
C ALA A 131 6.23 7.44 -0.80
N TYR A 132 5.68 6.84 0.27
CA TYR A 132 5.35 5.42 0.22
C TYR A 132 4.35 5.12 -0.91
N GLY A 133 4.52 4.00 -1.61
CA GLY A 133 3.80 3.69 -2.83
C GLY A 133 4.27 4.47 -4.06
N GLN A 134 5.31 5.29 -3.96
CA GLN A 134 5.98 5.94 -5.09
C GLN A 134 7.46 5.53 -5.18
N PHE A 135 8.08 5.80 -6.33
CA PHE A 135 9.50 5.58 -6.56
C PHE A 135 10.09 6.64 -7.49
N CYS A 136 11.41 6.81 -7.43
CA CYS A 136 12.12 7.72 -8.30
C CYS A 136 12.36 7.11 -9.69
N SER A 137 11.75 7.71 -10.70
CA SER A 137 11.88 7.30 -12.11
C SER A 137 12.22 8.51 -12.97
N GLY A 138 13.34 8.48 -13.69
CA GLY A 138 13.73 9.59 -14.56
C GLY A 138 13.93 10.94 -13.84
N GLY A 139 14.21 10.92 -12.53
CA GLY A 139 14.37 12.12 -11.71
C GLY A 139 13.07 12.69 -11.14
N THR A 140 11.94 11.99 -11.30
CA THR A 140 10.66 12.38 -10.71
C THR A 140 9.99 11.25 -9.94
N CYS A 141 9.24 11.62 -8.90
CA CYS A 141 8.46 10.67 -8.12
C CYS A 141 7.25 10.17 -8.94
N THR A 142 7.19 8.86 -9.12
CA THR A 142 6.18 8.16 -9.91
C THR A 142 5.47 7.14 -9.03
N ALA A 143 4.15 6.97 -9.20
CA ALA A 143 3.40 5.93 -8.50
C ALA A 143 3.94 4.53 -8.85
N ALA A 144 4.09 3.68 -7.83
CA ALA A 144 4.45 2.28 -8.03
C ALA A 144 3.36 1.57 -8.86
N PRO A 145 3.73 0.61 -9.72
CA PRO A 145 2.78 -0.14 -10.50
C PRO A 145 1.86 -0.94 -9.57
N GLU A 146 0.60 -1.07 -9.97
CA GLU A 146 -0.35 -1.97 -9.34
C GLU A 146 -0.98 -2.84 -10.43
N ALA A 147 -1.09 -4.14 -10.18
CA ALA A 147 -1.69 -5.07 -11.12
C ALA A 147 -3.11 -4.61 -11.48
N ALA A 148 -3.46 -4.58 -12.76
CA ALA A 148 -4.85 -4.29 -13.15
C ALA A 148 -5.81 -5.35 -12.57
N ALA A 149 -7.09 -5.00 -12.42
CA ALA A 149 -8.13 -5.95 -12.01
C ALA A 149 -8.29 -7.13 -12.99
N THR A 150 -7.84 -6.96 -14.24
CA THR A 150 -7.83 -7.97 -15.30
C THR A 150 -6.61 -8.89 -15.28
N CYS A 151 -5.64 -8.68 -14.37
CA CYS A 151 -4.47 -9.55 -14.29
C CYS A 151 -4.87 -10.95 -13.80
N GLU A 152 -4.64 -11.97 -14.63
CA GLU A 152 -5.05 -13.34 -14.33
C GLU A 152 -4.27 -13.95 -13.17
N ASN A 153 -3.03 -13.49 -12.93
CA ASN A 153 -2.24 -13.91 -11.77
C ASN A 153 -2.92 -13.54 -10.46
N PHE A 154 -3.76 -12.50 -10.41
CA PHE A 154 -4.47 -12.08 -9.20
C PHE A 154 -6.00 -12.24 -9.33
N SER A 155 -6.45 -13.15 -10.21
CA SER A 155 -7.86 -13.57 -10.29
C SER A 155 -8.36 -14.23 -9.00
N LYS A 156 -7.44 -14.72 -8.17
CA LYS A 156 -7.67 -15.26 -6.83
C LYS A 156 -6.62 -14.71 -5.89
N ASN A 157 -6.99 -14.53 -4.61
CA ASN A 157 -6.06 -14.17 -3.53
C ASN A 157 -5.21 -12.91 -3.81
N ARG A 158 -5.81 -11.91 -4.46
CA ARG A 158 -5.15 -10.62 -4.67
C ARG A 158 -4.79 -9.99 -3.31
N PRO A 159 -3.53 -9.59 -3.09
CA PRO A 159 -3.14 -8.83 -1.91
C PRO A 159 -4.00 -7.58 -1.74
N ASN A 160 -4.51 -7.37 -0.53
CA ASN A 160 -5.14 -6.12 -0.15
C ASN A 160 -4.05 -5.09 0.20
N TRP A 161 -3.69 -4.26 -0.77
CA TRP A 161 -2.66 -3.24 -0.63
C TRP A 161 -3.20 -1.86 -1.01
N SER A 162 -2.74 -0.85 -0.30
CA SER A 162 -2.98 0.55 -0.64
C SER A 162 -1.81 1.40 -0.14
N ALA A 163 -1.31 2.32 -0.98
CA ALA A 163 -0.29 3.29 -0.58
C ALA A 163 -0.71 4.12 0.67
N ALA A 164 -2.01 4.22 0.93
CA ALA A 164 -2.57 4.94 2.06
C ALA A 164 -2.42 4.24 3.42
N SER A 165 -2.50 2.91 3.43
CA SER A 165 -2.76 2.14 4.66
C SER A 165 -1.87 0.91 4.81
N SER A 166 -1.11 0.57 3.77
CA SER A 166 -0.12 -0.50 3.80
C SER A 166 1.25 0.08 4.15
N ASN A 167 2.11 -0.77 4.67
CA ASN A 167 3.50 -0.44 5.03
C ASN A 167 4.49 -1.54 4.62
N GLY A 168 4.03 -2.55 3.88
CA GLY A 168 4.89 -3.64 3.41
C GLY A 168 5.79 -3.22 2.24
N PRO A 169 6.66 -4.13 1.78
CA PRO A 169 7.57 -3.84 0.67
C PRO A 169 6.83 -3.45 -0.61
N VAL A 170 7.40 -2.51 -1.37
CA VAL A 170 6.80 -2.00 -2.62
C VAL A 170 7.66 -2.41 -3.80
N ILE A 171 7.09 -3.20 -4.72
CA ILE A 171 7.66 -3.51 -6.02
C ILE A 171 7.42 -2.33 -6.95
N TYR A 172 8.50 -1.76 -7.47
CA TYR A 172 8.43 -0.60 -8.37
C TYR A 172 8.87 -0.91 -9.80
N SER A 173 9.45 -2.08 -10.05
CA SER A 173 9.82 -2.51 -11.40
C SER A 173 9.81 -4.02 -11.54
N VAL A 174 9.24 -4.52 -12.63
CA VAL A 174 9.31 -5.91 -13.08
C VAL A 174 9.68 -5.87 -14.56
N ALA A 175 10.76 -6.54 -14.93
CA ALA A 175 11.25 -6.52 -16.31
C ALA A 175 11.92 -7.86 -16.69
N GLY A 176 11.67 -8.32 -17.91
CA GLY A 176 12.45 -9.40 -18.51
C GLY A 176 13.85 -8.90 -18.83
N THR A 177 14.87 -9.65 -18.44
CA THR A 177 16.27 -9.28 -18.68
C THR A 177 17.00 -10.22 -19.62
N SER A 178 16.57 -11.49 -19.69
CA SER A 178 17.20 -12.50 -20.54
C SER A 178 16.26 -13.68 -20.76
N TYR A 179 16.56 -14.46 -21.80
CA TYR A 179 15.93 -15.73 -22.11
C TYR A 179 17.01 -16.78 -22.36
N GLN A 180 16.84 -17.96 -21.78
CA GLN A 180 17.78 -19.06 -21.93
C GLN A 180 17.09 -20.30 -22.48
N VAL A 181 17.62 -20.83 -23.59
CA VAL A 181 17.19 -22.11 -24.15
C VAL A 181 17.92 -23.24 -23.42
N GLY A 182 17.19 -24.27 -22.99
CA GLY A 182 17.80 -25.44 -22.34
C GLY A 182 18.57 -25.12 -21.06
N SER A 183 17.98 -24.30 -20.18
CA SER A 183 18.58 -23.93 -18.90
C SER A 183 18.75 -25.16 -18.01
N ALA A 184 19.96 -25.32 -17.46
CA ALA A 184 20.27 -26.39 -16.49
C ALA A 184 19.48 -26.25 -15.17
N TYR A 185 18.86 -25.09 -14.92
CA TYR A 185 18.00 -24.84 -13.76
C TYR A 185 16.56 -25.29 -13.96
N CYS A 186 16.21 -25.64 -15.20
CA CYS A 186 14.86 -26.00 -15.57
C CYS A 186 14.72 -27.50 -15.80
N GLN A 187 13.53 -28.01 -15.53
CA GLN A 187 13.20 -29.42 -15.76
C GLN A 187 12.98 -29.71 -17.25
N ALA A 188 13.13 -30.97 -17.65
CA ALA A 188 12.97 -31.39 -19.04
C ALA A 188 11.58 -31.08 -19.64
N SER A 189 10.54 -30.98 -18.81
CA SER A 189 9.18 -30.60 -19.24
C SER A 189 9.02 -29.10 -19.52
N ALA A 190 9.92 -28.26 -19.00
CA ALA A 190 9.89 -26.81 -19.15
C ALA A 190 11.32 -26.26 -19.27
N PRO A 191 12.09 -26.67 -20.31
CA PRO A 191 13.55 -26.54 -20.33
C PRO A 191 14.06 -25.12 -20.58
N ASP A 192 13.22 -24.21 -21.08
CA ASP A 192 13.63 -22.83 -21.36
C ASP A 192 13.30 -21.93 -20.17
N ALA A 193 14.01 -20.81 -20.03
CA ALA A 193 13.88 -19.97 -18.85
C ALA A 193 13.85 -18.48 -19.17
N PHE A 194 12.81 -17.80 -18.69
CA PHE A 194 12.79 -16.35 -18.62
C PHE A 194 13.52 -15.92 -17.35
N ILE A 195 14.44 -14.96 -17.48
CA ILE A 195 15.05 -14.28 -16.33
C ILE A 195 14.30 -12.96 -16.17
N VAL A 196 13.64 -12.83 -15.02
CA VAL A 196 12.86 -11.65 -14.66
C VAL A 196 13.53 -10.96 -13.50
N ARG A 197 13.78 -9.65 -13.68
CA ARG A 197 14.28 -8.77 -12.65
C ARG A 197 13.10 -8.06 -12.00
N VAL A 198 13.02 -8.19 -10.68
CA VAL A 198 12.08 -7.47 -9.82
C VAL A 198 12.88 -6.51 -8.95
N ARG A 199 12.45 -5.26 -8.84
CA ARG A 199 13.02 -4.30 -7.90
C ARG A 199 11.98 -3.82 -6.91
N ALA A 200 12.37 -3.77 -5.65
CA ALA A 200 11.48 -3.38 -4.57
C ALA A 200 12.21 -2.62 -3.47
N TYR A 201 11.48 -1.76 -2.78
CA TYR A 201 11.97 -1.09 -1.58
C TYR A 201 11.16 -1.44 -0.33
N ARG A 202 11.70 -1.12 0.84
CA ARG A 202 11.05 -1.24 2.16
C ARG A 202 11.18 0.04 2.96
N THR A 203 10.16 0.34 3.77
CA THR A 203 10.20 1.43 4.76
C THR A 203 10.35 0.90 6.18
N ASP A 204 9.86 -0.32 6.43
CA ASP A 204 9.73 -0.93 7.75
C ASP A 204 11.06 -1.46 8.31
N ALA A 205 11.91 -2.05 7.46
CA ALA A 205 13.17 -2.68 7.87
C ALA A 205 14.18 -2.74 6.73
N ASP A 206 15.45 -3.00 7.05
CA ASP A 206 16.48 -3.23 6.04
C ASP A 206 16.27 -4.59 5.40
N TRP A 207 16.63 -4.71 4.13
CA TRP A 207 16.64 -6.01 3.47
C TRP A 207 17.69 -6.94 4.13
N PRO A 208 17.33 -8.21 4.40
CA PRO A 208 18.19 -9.17 5.09
C PRO A 208 19.59 -9.29 4.47
N SER A 209 20.60 -9.60 5.27
CA SER A 209 21.97 -9.70 4.75
C SER A 209 22.20 -10.85 3.78
N THR A 210 21.31 -11.84 3.79
CA THR A 210 21.42 -13.04 2.96
C THR A 210 20.06 -13.41 2.38
N ARG A 211 20.08 -14.16 1.28
CA ARG A 211 18.89 -14.74 0.65
C ARG A 211 18.04 -15.54 1.64
N ALA A 212 18.66 -16.28 2.56
CA ALA A 212 17.95 -17.13 3.51
C ALA A 212 17.08 -16.36 4.50
N GLY A 213 17.36 -15.07 4.70
CA GLY A 213 16.54 -14.20 5.54
C GLY A 213 15.33 -13.58 4.81
N LEU A 214 15.22 -13.75 3.50
CA LEU A 214 14.06 -13.28 2.75
C LEU A 214 12.85 -14.15 3.06
N SER A 215 11.72 -13.50 3.33
CA SER A 215 10.44 -14.16 3.58
C SER A 215 9.31 -13.36 2.97
N GLY A 216 8.22 -14.04 2.61
CA GLY A 216 6.99 -13.39 2.17
C GLY A 216 7.11 -12.73 0.80
N PHE A 217 8.02 -13.21 -0.07
CA PHE A 217 8.10 -12.80 -1.47
C PHE A 217 7.54 -13.89 -2.36
N PHE A 218 6.52 -13.56 -3.16
CA PHE A 218 5.78 -14.55 -3.92
C PHE A 218 5.75 -14.22 -5.42
N TYR A 219 5.92 -15.27 -6.22
CA TYR A 219 5.57 -15.33 -7.63
C TYR A 219 4.18 -15.93 -7.76
N VAL A 220 3.34 -15.41 -8.64
CA VAL A 220 2.00 -15.94 -8.87
C VAL A 220 1.84 -16.29 -10.35
N THR A 221 1.41 -17.51 -10.65
CA THR A 221 1.14 -17.94 -12.02
C THR A 221 -0.23 -17.45 -12.49
N THR A 222 -0.48 -17.51 -13.80
CA THR A 222 -1.84 -17.40 -14.32
C THR A 222 -2.73 -18.45 -13.65
N GLY A 223 -3.94 -18.07 -13.25
CA GLY A 223 -4.84 -18.91 -12.43
C GLY A 223 -4.67 -18.77 -10.90
N GLY A 224 -3.73 -17.93 -10.44
CA GLY A 224 -3.67 -17.47 -9.05
C GLY A 224 -2.96 -18.38 -8.07
N GLN A 225 -2.04 -19.25 -8.52
CA GLN A 225 -1.23 -20.09 -7.64
C GLN A 225 0.04 -19.35 -7.20
N PRO A 226 0.22 -19.08 -5.90
CA PRO A 226 1.43 -18.46 -5.37
C PRO A 226 2.54 -19.50 -5.15
N PHE A 227 3.77 -19.10 -5.44
CA PHE A 227 5.02 -19.80 -5.16
C PHE A 227 5.90 -18.87 -4.34
N ASP A 228 6.50 -19.38 -3.27
CA ASP A 228 7.47 -18.64 -2.47
C ASP A 228 8.80 -18.60 -3.22
N VAL A 229 9.24 -17.39 -3.56
CA VAL A 229 10.40 -17.17 -4.43
C VAL A 229 11.70 -17.75 -3.84
N VAL A 230 11.78 -17.85 -2.51
CA VAL A 230 12.95 -18.40 -1.81
C VAL A 230 12.84 -19.91 -1.68
N ASN A 231 11.72 -20.39 -1.14
CA ASN A 231 11.50 -21.80 -0.80
C ASN A 231 11.30 -22.69 -2.04
N ASP A 232 10.68 -22.16 -3.09
CA ASP A 232 10.55 -22.83 -4.40
C ASP A 232 11.80 -22.64 -5.28
N ALA A 233 12.89 -22.13 -4.70
CA ALA A 233 14.19 -21.98 -5.34
C ALA A 233 14.20 -21.14 -6.64
N LEU A 234 13.28 -20.18 -6.78
CA LEU A 234 13.11 -19.39 -8.01
C LEU A 234 14.19 -18.32 -8.21
N LEU A 235 14.85 -17.85 -7.14
CA LEU A 235 15.96 -16.90 -7.26
C LEU A 235 17.16 -17.53 -7.95
N VAL A 236 17.72 -16.80 -8.93
CA VAL A 236 18.98 -17.17 -9.60
C VAL A 236 20.05 -17.48 -8.54
N PRO A 237 20.77 -18.61 -8.64
CA PRO A 237 21.80 -18.94 -7.65
C PRO A 237 22.89 -17.87 -7.57
N ASN A 238 23.28 -17.50 -6.35
CA ASN A 238 24.31 -16.52 -6.00
C ASN A 238 24.07 -15.06 -6.42
N THR A 239 23.32 -14.81 -7.50
CA THR A 239 23.06 -13.46 -8.06
C THR A 239 21.59 -13.09 -8.09
N GLY A 240 20.72 -13.96 -7.56
CA GLY A 240 19.28 -13.78 -7.53
C GLY A 240 18.80 -12.77 -6.51
N TYR A 241 19.61 -12.41 -5.51
CA TYR A 241 19.25 -11.44 -4.50
C TYR A 241 20.39 -10.44 -4.30
N ASN A 242 20.14 -9.18 -4.65
CA ASN A 242 21.12 -8.11 -4.59
C ASN A 242 20.50 -6.92 -3.84
N ARG A 243 20.94 -6.70 -2.60
CA ARG A 243 20.61 -5.47 -1.87
C ARG A 243 21.65 -4.40 -2.16
N THR A 244 21.22 -3.15 -2.28
CA THR A 244 22.13 -2.04 -2.57
C THR A 244 22.94 -1.69 -1.32
N ALA A 245 24.27 -1.70 -1.40
CA ALA A 245 25.13 -1.42 -0.24
C ALA A 245 24.99 0.02 0.29
N SER A 246 24.71 0.98 -0.60
CA SER A 246 24.45 2.39 -0.26
C SER A 246 23.01 2.65 0.19
N ASN A 247 22.09 1.72 -0.07
CA ASN A 247 20.69 1.82 0.35
C ASN A 247 20.13 0.43 0.67
N LEU A 248 20.25 0.02 1.93
CA LEU A 248 19.80 -1.30 2.39
C LEU A 248 18.27 -1.47 2.33
N LYS A 249 17.52 -0.40 2.03
CA LYS A 249 16.08 -0.43 1.81
C LYS A 249 15.69 -0.75 0.36
N ASP A 250 16.63 -0.73 -0.58
CA ASP A 250 16.37 -1.04 -2.00
C ASP A 250 17.05 -2.36 -2.38
N ALA A 251 16.31 -3.23 -3.07
CA ALA A 251 16.80 -4.53 -3.47
C ALA A 251 16.32 -4.92 -4.87
N GLU A 252 17.16 -5.71 -5.53
CA GLU A 252 16.92 -6.32 -6.82
C GLU A 252 16.90 -7.85 -6.68
N PHE A 253 15.92 -8.48 -7.32
CA PHE A 253 15.71 -9.91 -7.34
C PHE A 253 15.73 -10.40 -8.78
N ASN A 254 16.61 -11.35 -9.09
CA ASN A 254 16.64 -12.02 -10.39
C ASN A 254 16.03 -13.42 -10.23
N ILE A 255 14.97 -13.68 -11.00
CA ILE A 255 14.10 -14.85 -10.84
C ILE A 255 14.11 -15.66 -12.13
N TYR A 256 14.32 -16.97 -12.02
CA TYR A 256 14.15 -17.92 -13.11
C TYR A 256 12.72 -18.43 -13.18
N LEU A 257 12.09 -18.25 -14.33
CA LEU A 257 10.76 -18.79 -14.62
C LEU A 257 10.86 -19.77 -15.79
N CYS A 258 10.89 -21.05 -15.45
CA CYS A 258 10.99 -22.16 -16.40
C CYS A 258 9.70 -22.32 -17.22
N ARG A 259 9.83 -22.59 -18.52
CA ARG A 259 8.74 -22.70 -19.48
C ARG A 259 8.99 -23.77 -20.53
N PRO A 260 7.93 -24.38 -21.09
CA PRO A 260 8.05 -25.25 -22.25
C PRO A 260 8.80 -24.54 -23.39
N SER A 261 9.53 -25.32 -24.18
CA SER A 261 10.23 -24.82 -25.35
C SER A 261 9.29 -24.02 -26.26
N ASN A 262 9.82 -22.96 -26.87
CA ASN A 262 9.10 -22.05 -27.78
C ASN A 262 8.09 -21.09 -27.12
N SER A 263 8.07 -20.97 -25.79
CA SER A 263 7.30 -19.92 -25.13
C SER A 263 7.81 -18.54 -25.54
N GLN A 264 6.95 -17.75 -26.19
CA GLN A 264 7.29 -16.41 -26.68
C GLN A 264 7.03 -15.32 -25.64
N THR A 265 5.99 -15.52 -24.82
CA THR A 265 5.53 -14.56 -23.82
C THR A 265 5.10 -15.29 -22.54
N ILE A 266 5.22 -14.60 -21.42
CA ILE A 266 4.69 -15.04 -20.12
C ILE A 266 4.03 -13.86 -19.40
N GLN A 267 2.92 -14.12 -18.72
CA GLN A 267 2.38 -13.18 -17.73
C GLN A 267 2.89 -13.56 -16.34
N VAL A 268 3.43 -12.58 -15.62
CA VAL A 268 4.02 -12.77 -14.29
C VAL A 268 3.31 -11.88 -13.28
N GLY A 269 2.98 -12.46 -12.13
CA GLY A 269 2.50 -11.73 -10.96
C GLY A 269 3.51 -11.83 -9.83
N PHE A 270 3.77 -10.73 -9.13
CA PHE A 270 4.62 -10.70 -7.95
C PHE A 270 3.99 -9.87 -6.84
N TYR A 271 4.23 -10.27 -5.59
CA TYR A 271 3.90 -9.45 -4.42
C TYR A 271 4.75 -9.84 -3.22
N PHE A 272 4.83 -8.93 -2.25
CA PHE A 272 5.29 -9.24 -0.90
C PHE A 272 4.11 -9.29 0.07
N THR A 273 4.22 -10.03 1.18
CA THR A 273 3.24 -9.94 2.27
C THR A 273 3.08 -8.48 2.72
N GLY A 274 1.85 -7.96 2.66
CA GLY A 274 1.55 -6.56 2.96
C GLY A 274 2.01 -5.54 1.91
N GLY A 275 2.54 -6.00 0.77
CA GLY A 275 3.04 -5.19 -0.34
C GLY A 275 2.09 -5.16 -1.54
N ASN A 276 2.43 -4.33 -2.53
CA ASN A 276 1.62 -4.16 -3.74
C ASN A 276 1.67 -5.40 -4.65
N PRO A 277 0.53 -5.79 -5.25
CA PRO A 277 0.54 -6.75 -6.34
C PRO A 277 0.97 -6.08 -7.65
N VAL A 278 1.92 -6.69 -8.36
CA VAL A 278 2.38 -6.21 -9.67
C VAL A 278 2.25 -7.32 -10.70
N CYS A 279 1.83 -6.96 -11.91
CA CYS A 279 1.57 -7.88 -13.00
C CYS A 279 2.18 -7.35 -14.29
N GLU A 280 2.94 -8.18 -15.01
CA GLU A 280 3.59 -7.79 -16.26
C GLU A 280 3.55 -8.89 -17.31
N ASN A 281 3.57 -8.49 -18.58
CA ASN A 281 3.76 -9.41 -19.70
C ASN A 281 5.21 -9.31 -20.18
N ILE A 282 5.95 -10.41 -20.10
CA ILE A 282 7.34 -10.49 -20.54
C ILE A 282 7.40 -11.24 -21.85
N SER A 283 7.98 -10.63 -22.87
CA SER A 283 8.31 -11.26 -24.15
C SER A 283 9.82 -11.56 -24.22
N ARG A 284 10.18 -12.61 -24.96
CA ARG A 284 11.58 -12.89 -25.32
C ARG A 284 12.07 -12.02 -26.46
#